data_AF-A0A5C7W7C7-F1
#
_entry.id   AF-A0A5C7W7C7-F1
#
_cell.length_a   1.000
_cell.length_b   1.000
_cell.length_c   1.000
_cell.angle_alpha   90.00
_cell.angle_beta   90.00
_cell.angle_gamma   90.00
#
_symmetry.space_group_name_H-M   'P 1'
#
loop_
_entity.id
_entity.type
_entity.pdbx_description
1 polymer ?
#
loop_
_entity_poly.entity_id
_entity_poly.type
_entity_poly.pdbx_seq_one_letter_code
_entity_poly.pdbx_strand_id
1 'polypeptide(L)'
;CYTAGLLHNIGELALLRSLQDWQEAGGELGNDDIEQALRRRAAGFGSALRIRWRLPFGLRELIAAYYALGSGVFSREALVLNLVAQLLALPSNQSLDSLLESRPARMLGLRQDFLGRIPEHLLGRHDG
;
A
#
# COMPACT_ATOMS: atom_id res chain seq x y z
N CYS A 1 12.04 -1.69 5.23
CA CYS A 1 10.60 -1.34 5.23
C CYS A 1 10.32 0.14 4.94
N TYR A 2 10.93 1.09 5.65
CA TYR A 2 10.61 2.53 5.53
C TYR A 2 10.50 3.06 4.09
N THR A 3 11.55 2.93 3.28
CA THR A 3 11.56 3.41 1.89
C THR A 3 10.50 2.73 1.01
N ALA A 4 10.28 1.42 1.19
CA ALA A 4 9.24 0.71 0.46
C ALA A 4 7.83 1.18 0.86
N GLY A 5 7.61 1.46 2.15
CA GLY A 5 6.38 2.06 2.63
C GLY A 5 6.16 3.47 2.08
N LEU A 6 7.19 4.30 1.99
CA LEU A 6 7.06 5.63 1.37
C LEU A 6 6.76 5.58 -0.13
N LEU A 7 7.30 4.58 -0.84
CA LEU A 7 7.20 4.47 -2.29
C LEU A 7 6.08 3.55 -2.77
N HIS A 8 5.26 2.99 -1.88
CA HIS A 8 4.27 1.99 -2.26
C HIS A 8 3.27 2.58 -3.27
N ASN A 9 2.72 3.76 -2.98
CA ASN A 9 1.71 4.46 -3.79
C ASN A 9 2.30 5.46 -4.81
N ILE A 10 3.58 5.33 -5.17
CA ILE A 10 4.24 6.31 -6.05
C ILE A 10 3.63 6.35 -7.46
N GLY A 11 2.99 5.25 -7.90
CA GLY A 11 2.30 5.19 -9.19
C GLY A 11 1.05 6.05 -9.21
N GLU A 12 0.23 5.96 -8.16
CA GLU A 12 -0.96 6.76 -7.92
C GLU A 12 -0.60 8.25 -7.85
N LEU A 13 0.40 8.61 -7.05
CA LEU A 13 0.83 10.00 -6.86
C LEU A 13 1.37 10.62 -8.16
N ALA A 14 2.22 9.89 -8.89
CA ALA A 14 2.79 10.40 -10.12
C ALA A 14 1.74 10.51 -11.24
N LEU A 15 0.78 9.58 -11.29
CA LEU A 15 -0.36 9.66 -12.20
C LEU A 15 -1.24 10.88 -11.88
N LEU A 16 -1.59 11.09 -10.61
CA LEU A 16 -2.35 12.28 -10.19
C LEU A 16 -1.66 13.57 -10.60
N ARG A 17 -0.32 13.65 -10.41
CA ARG A 17 0.43 14.82 -10.86
C ARG A 17 0.31 15.04 -12.37
N SER A 18 0.41 13.98 -13.17
CA SER A 18 0.27 14.08 -14.64
C SER A 18 -1.16 14.48 -15.07
N LEU A 19 -2.19 13.98 -14.37
CA LEU A 19 -3.58 14.39 -14.62
C LEU A 19 -3.81 15.86 -14.26
N GLN A 20 -3.19 16.32 -13.17
CA GLN A 20 -3.25 17.73 -12.80
C GLN A 20 -2.51 18.63 -13.79
N ASP A 21 -1.32 18.23 -14.26
CA ASP A 21 -0.60 18.97 -15.31
C ASP A 21 -1.46 19.13 -16.59
N TRP A 22 -2.25 18.10 -16.92
CA TRP A 22 -3.19 18.15 -18.04
C TRP A 22 -4.33 19.15 -17.80
N GLN A 23 -4.92 19.17 -16.60
CA GLN A 23 -5.95 20.16 -16.25
C GLN A 23 -5.41 21.59 -16.27
N GLU A 24 -4.21 21.80 -15.73
CA GLU A 24 -3.53 23.10 -15.72
C GLU A 24 -3.20 23.60 -17.14
N ALA A 25 -3.02 22.69 -18.09
CA ALA A 25 -2.85 23.00 -19.52
C ALA A 25 -4.17 23.27 -20.27
N GLY A 26 -5.32 23.28 -19.58
CA GLY A 26 -6.64 23.52 -20.16
C GLY A 26 -7.40 22.25 -20.56
N GLY A 27 -6.91 21.08 -20.18
CA GLY A 27 -7.61 19.81 -20.36
C GLY A 27 -8.78 19.65 -19.40
N GLU A 28 -9.88 19.06 -19.88
CA GLU A 28 -11.03 18.72 -19.03
C GLU A 28 -10.89 17.30 -18.48
N LEU A 29 -11.05 17.15 -17.17
CA LEU A 29 -11.12 15.87 -16.47
C LEU A 29 -12.13 15.98 -15.33
N GLY A 30 -13.13 15.09 -15.32
CA GLY A 30 -14.04 14.93 -14.20
C GLY A 30 -13.50 13.98 -13.13
N ASN A 31 -14.15 13.95 -11.97
CA ASN A 31 -13.79 13.03 -10.89
C ASN A 31 -13.88 11.56 -11.33
N ASP A 32 -14.90 11.20 -12.11
CA ASP A 32 -15.08 9.85 -12.63
C ASP A 32 -13.94 9.43 -13.58
N ASP A 33 -13.43 10.36 -14.39
CA ASP A 33 -12.29 10.13 -15.28
C ASP A 33 -11.01 9.89 -14.47
N ILE A 34 -10.80 10.69 -13.41
CA ILE A 34 -9.65 10.56 -12.50
C ILE A 34 -9.70 9.21 -11.78
N GLU A 35 -10.84 8.83 -11.21
CA GLU A 35 -11.02 7.54 -10.56
C GLU A 35 -10.78 6.38 -11.53
N GLN A 36 -11.32 6.47 -12.75
CA GLN A 36 -11.14 5.45 -13.77
C GLN A 36 -9.67 5.35 -14.19
N ALA A 37 -8.98 6.48 -14.36
CA ALA A 37 -7.57 6.53 -14.70
C ALA A 37 -6.72 5.89 -13.59
N LEU A 38 -6.96 6.24 -12.33
CA LEU A 38 -6.28 5.66 -11.16
C LEU A 38 -6.42 4.14 -11.15
N ARG A 39 -7.65 3.62 -11.23
CA ARG A 39 -7.93 2.18 -11.19
C ARG A 39 -7.26 1.42 -12.33
N ARG A 40 -7.19 2.01 -13.54
CA ARG A 40 -6.67 1.34 -14.74
C ARG A 40 -5.17 1.53 -14.99
N ARG A 41 -4.58 2.63 -14.52
CA ARG A 41 -3.24 3.05 -14.95
C ARG A 41 -2.22 3.15 -13.82
N ALA A 42 -2.63 3.37 -12.57
CA ALA A 42 -1.68 3.65 -11.48
C ALA A 42 -0.65 2.54 -11.27
N ALA A 43 -1.09 1.27 -11.26
CA ALA A 43 -0.19 0.13 -11.08
C ALA A 43 0.85 0.00 -12.20
N GLY A 44 0.42 0.13 -13.46
CA GLY A 44 1.32 0.11 -14.62
C GLY A 44 2.30 1.29 -14.62
N PHE A 45 1.80 2.49 -14.30
CA PHE A 45 2.60 3.70 -14.18
C PHE A 45 3.68 3.57 -13.09
N GLY A 46 3.28 3.10 -11.89
CA GLY A 46 4.20 2.85 -10.78
C GLY A 46 5.27 1.81 -11.12
N SER A 47 4.90 0.74 -11.81
CA SER A 47 5.87 -0.28 -12.27
C SER A 47 6.92 0.33 -13.21
N ALA A 48 6.48 1.05 -14.24
CA ALA A 48 7.38 1.71 -15.19
C ALA A 48 8.29 2.75 -14.51
N LEU A 49 7.75 3.53 -13.57
CA LEU A 49 8.49 4.54 -12.83
C LEU A 49 9.60 3.93 -11.97
N ARG A 50 9.30 2.86 -11.23
CA ARG A 50 10.28 2.14 -10.40
C ARG A 50 11.41 1.53 -11.23
N ILE A 51 11.14 1.08 -12.46
CA ILE A 51 12.15 0.61 -13.41
C ILE A 51 13.01 1.78 -13.90
N ARG A 52 12.40 2.89 -14.32
CA ARG A 52 13.10 4.07 -14.84
C ARG A 52 14.00 4.73 -13.78
N TRP A 53 13.59 4.74 -12.52
CA TRP A 53 14.41 5.17 -11.39
C TRP A 53 15.46 4.16 -10.96
N ARG A 54 15.51 2.99 -11.62
CA ARG A 54 16.47 1.92 -11.36
C ARG A 54 16.45 1.48 -9.89
N LEU A 55 15.25 1.39 -9.30
CA LEU A 55 15.14 0.96 -7.91
C LEU A 55 15.72 -0.46 -7.74
N PRO A 56 16.49 -0.70 -6.66
CA PRO A 56 17.04 -2.01 -6.37
C PRO A 56 15.95 -3.09 -6.40
N PHE A 57 16.30 -4.28 -6.91
CA PHE A 57 15.34 -5.38 -7.05
C PHE A 57 14.63 -5.70 -5.73
N GLY A 58 15.37 -5.86 -4.63
CA GLY A 58 14.78 -6.11 -3.32
C GLY A 58 13.84 -5.00 -2.84
N LEU A 59 14.09 -3.72 -3.19
CA LEU A 59 13.16 -2.64 -2.87
C LEU A 59 11.86 -2.77 -3.65
N ARG A 60 11.94 -3.13 -4.94
CA ARG A 60 10.75 -3.38 -5.77
C ARG A 60 9.94 -4.57 -5.27
N GLU A 61 10.60 -5.63 -4.82
CA GLU A 61 9.93 -6.78 -4.19
C GLU A 61 9.23 -6.40 -2.89
N LEU A 62 9.87 -5.60 -2.03
CA LEU A 62 9.22 -5.11 -0.81
C LEU A 62 8.00 -4.23 -1.11
N ILE A 63 8.07 -3.37 -2.12
CA ILE A 63 6.92 -2.59 -2.57
C ILE A 63 5.80 -3.52 -3.10
N ALA A 64 6.15 -4.55 -3.86
CA ALA A 64 5.16 -5.52 -4.35
C ALA A 64 4.50 -6.30 -3.19
N ALA A 65 5.28 -6.65 -2.16
CA ALA A 65 4.80 -7.35 -0.98
C ALA A 65 3.74 -6.57 -0.19
N TYR A 66 3.74 -5.23 -0.27
CA TYR A 66 2.66 -4.41 0.29
C TYR A 66 1.30 -4.82 -0.29
N TYR A 67 1.21 -5.04 -1.61
CA TYR A 67 -0.05 -5.37 -2.27
C TYR A 67 -0.40 -6.85 -2.21
N ALA A 68 0.59 -7.74 -2.35
CA ALA A 68 0.37 -9.17 -2.30
C ALA A 68 1.62 -9.94 -1.91
N LEU A 69 1.44 -10.98 -1.09
CA LEU A 69 2.46 -12.01 -0.87
C LEU A 69 2.35 -13.06 -1.97
N GLY A 70 3.44 -13.38 -2.65
CA GLY A 70 3.52 -14.47 -3.62
C GLY A 70 3.35 -15.87 -2.98
N SER A 71 3.75 -16.93 -3.68
CA SER A 71 3.70 -18.31 -3.17
C SER A 71 5.01 -18.81 -2.56
N GLY A 72 6.09 -18.03 -2.62
CA GLY A 72 7.45 -18.42 -2.20
C GLY A 72 7.80 -18.15 -0.74
N VAL A 73 9.11 -18.18 -0.46
CA VAL A 73 9.68 -17.77 0.84
C VAL A 73 9.66 -16.24 0.94
N PHE A 74 9.19 -15.72 2.08
CA PHE A 74 9.15 -14.28 2.32
C PHE A 74 10.22 -13.86 3.31
N SER A 75 10.83 -12.70 3.04
CA SER A 75 11.58 -12.00 4.08
C SER A 75 10.65 -11.50 5.17
N ARG A 76 11.20 -11.26 6.36
CA ARG A 76 10.47 -10.65 7.46
C ARG A 76 9.89 -9.28 7.06
N GLU A 77 10.64 -8.51 6.28
CA GLU A 77 10.26 -7.19 5.79
C GLU A 77 9.04 -7.24 4.85
N ALA A 78 8.96 -8.25 3.99
CA ALA A 78 7.81 -8.46 3.10
C ALA A 78 6.54 -8.78 3.90
N LEU A 79 6.66 -9.64 4.91
CA LEU A 79 5.55 -9.96 5.81
C LEU A 79 5.07 -8.72 6.58
N VAL A 80 6.01 -7.91 7.09
CA VAL A 80 5.69 -6.66 7.81
C VAL A 80 4.95 -5.68 6.91
N LEU A 81 5.40 -5.47 5.67
CA LEU A 81 4.72 -4.54 4.77
C LEU A 81 3.33 -5.03 4.37
N ASN A 82 3.17 -6.33 4.13
CA ASN A 82 1.86 -6.88 3.83
C ASN A 82 0.91 -6.78 5.04
N LEU A 83 1.40 -7.02 6.24
CA LEU A 83 0.63 -6.86 7.47
C LEU A 83 0.15 -5.40 7.64
N VAL A 84 1.02 -4.42 7.38
CA VAL A 84 0.65 -3.00 7.43
C VAL A 84 -0.41 -2.68 6.39
N ALA A 85 -0.30 -3.20 5.17
CA ALA A 85 -1.33 -3.01 4.15
C ALA A 85 -2.69 -3.57 4.60
N GLN A 86 -2.70 -4.76 5.22
CA GLN A 86 -3.93 -5.35 5.76
C GLN A 86 -4.50 -4.56 6.93
N LEU A 87 -3.66 -4.03 7.82
CA LEU A 87 -4.07 -3.16 8.90
C LEU A 87 -4.74 -1.87 8.38
N LEU A 88 -4.12 -1.22 7.38
CA LEU A 88 -4.64 0.02 6.80
C LEU A 88 -5.91 -0.18 5.96
N ALA A 89 -6.10 -1.39 5.40
CA ALA A 89 -7.30 -1.77 4.67
C ALA A 89 -8.40 -2.35 5.57
N LEU A 90 -8.15 -2.49 6.87
CA LEU A 90 -9.09 -3.11 7.80
C LEU A 90 -10.33 -2.20 7.97
N PRO A 91 -11.54 -2.68 7.63
CA PRO A 91 -12.75 -1.91 7.84
C PRO A 91 -12.98 -1.59 9.32
N SER A 92 -13.51 -0.39 9.64
CA SER A 92 -13.76 0.05 11.02
C SER A 92 -14.72 -0.85 11.81
N ASN A 93 -15.54 -1.65 11.12
CA ASN A 93 -16.48 -2.60 11.73
C ASN A 93 -15.87 -3.99 11.99
N GLN A 94 -14.61 -4.24 11.59
CA GLN A 94 -13.95 -5.52 11.76
C GLN A 94 -13.03 -5.51 12.99
N SER A 95 -13.05 -6.60 13.76
CA SER A 95 -12.12 -6.72 14.90
C SER A 95 -10.67 -6.77 14.42
N LEU A 96 -9.80 -6.08 15.16
CA LEU A 96 -8.36 -6.13 14.99
C LEU A 96 -7.80 -7.55 15.23
N ASP A 97 -8.50 -8.40 15.98
CA ASP A 97 -8.13 -9.81 16.15
C ASP A 97 -8.08 -10.57 14.81
N SER A 98 -8.88 -10.17 13.83
CA SER A 98 -8.87 -10.78 12.50
C SER A 98 -7.52 -10.60 11.77
N LEU A 99 -6.73 -9.59 12.15
CA LEU A 99 -5.38 -9.37 11.64
C LEU A 99 -4.42 -10.48 12.07
N LEU A 100 -4.61 -11.09 13.26
CA LEU A 100 -3.77 -12.17 13.75
C LEU A 100 -3.97 -13.48 12.96
N GLU A 101 -5.15 -13.66 12.38
CA GLU A 101 -5.47 -14.82 11.51
C GLU A 101 -4.82 -14.71 10.12
N SER A 102 -4.35 -13.51 9.76
CA SER A 102 -3.68 -13.28 8.50
C SER A 102 -2.41 -14.12 8.35
N ARG A 103 -2.12 -14.52 7.11
CA ARG A 103 -0.87 -15.22 6.77
C ARG A 103 0.38 -14.49 7.29
N PRO A 104 0.57 -13.17 7.06
CA PRO A 104 1.76 -12.49 7.56
C PRO A 104 1.85 -12.45 9.08
N ALA A 105 0.74 -12.27 9.81
CA ALA A 105 0.77 -12.27 11.28
C ALA A 105 1.18 -13.64 11.84
N ARG A 106 0.61 -14.73 11.32
CA ARG A 106 0.96 -16.09 11.71
C ARG A 106 2.43 -16.42 11.42
N MET A 107 2.94 -16.05 10.25
CA MET A 107 4.34 -16.28 9.88
C MET A 107 5.32 -15.42 10.69
N LEU A 108 4.90 -14.24 11.16
CA LEU A 108 5.67 -13.39 12.07
C LEU A 108 5.56 -13.84 13.55
N GLY A 109 4.71 -14.82 13.86
CA GLY A 109 4.48 -15.29 15.23
C GLY A 109 3.83 -14.23 16.12
N LEU A 110 3.01 -13.35 15.55
CA LEU A 110 2.33 -12.30 16.32
C LEU A 110 1.23 -12.89 17.20
N ARG A 111 1.06 -12.30 18.37
CA ARG A 111 0.08 -12.69 19.38
C ARG A 111 -0.72 -11.48 19.82
N GLN A 112 -1.74 -11.70 20.65
CA GLN A 112 -2.67 -10.66 21.07
C GLN A 112 -2.00 -9.47 21.79
N ASP A 113 -0.87 -9.69 22.46
CA ASP A 113 -0.07 -8.63 23.09
C ASP A 113 0.52 -7.63 22.08
N PHE A 114 0.66 -8.02 20.81
CA PHE A 114 1.08 -7.11 19.75
C PHE A 114 -0.01 -6.08 19.41
N LEU A 115 -1.28 -6.47 19.43
CA LEU A 115 -2.39 -5.60 19.05
C LEU A 115 -2.47 -4.37 19.96
N GLY A 116 -2.22 -4.54 21.27
CA GLY A 116 -2.18 -3.45 22.24
C GLY A 116 -1.00 -2.48 22.06
N ARG A 117 -0.06 -2.77 21.16
CA ARG A 117 1.07 -1.89 20.82
C ARG A 117 0.85 -1.09 19.54
N ILE A 118 -0.23 -1.38 18.80
CA ILE A 118 -0.56 -0.66 17.58
C ILE A 118 -1.06 0.74 17.98
N PRO A 119 -0.45 1.83 17.47
CA PRO A 119 -0.90 3.18 17.77
C PRO A 119 -2.36 3.39 17.37
N GLU A 120 -3.17 3.94 18.30
CA GLU A 120 -4.61 4.11 18.10
C GLU A 120 -4.97 4.97 16.88
N HIS A 121 -4.15 5.98 16.58
CA HIS A 121 -4.35 6.86 15.41
C HIS A 121 -4.25 6.14 14.06
N LEU A 122 -3.63 4.96 14.01
CA LEU A 122 -3.57 4.13 12.80
C LEU A 122 -4.81 3.26 12.61
N LEU A 123 -5.66 3.13 13.63
CA LEU A 123 -6.84 2.26 13.60
C LEU A 123 -8.07 2.94 12.98
N GLY A 124 -7.92 4.14 12.40
CA GLY A 124 -9.00 4.83 11.68
C GLY A 124 -10.26 5.08 12.54
N ARG A 125 -10.15 5.01 13.87
CA ARG A 125 -11.20 5.44 14.80
C ARG A 125 -11.17 6.97 14.86
N HIS A 126 -11.61 7.61 13.79
CA HIS A 126 -12.06 8.99 13.89
C HIS A 126 -13.42 8.96 14.58
N ASP A 127 -13.43 9.18 15.89
CA ASP A 127 -14.60 9.73 16.56
C ASP A 127 -14.77 11.16 16.05
N GLY A 128 -15.84 11.44 15.29
CA GLY A 128 -16.19 12.78 14.81
C GLY A 128 -16.90 12.78 13.46
#